data_AF-A0A1H0E3K0-F1
#
_entry.id   AF-A0A1H0E3K0-F1
#
_cell.length_a   1.000
_cell.length_b   1.000
_cell.length_c   1.000
_cell.angle_alpha   90.00
_cell.angle_beta   90.00
_cell.angle_gamma   90.00
#
_symmetry.space_group_name_H-M   'P 1'
#
loop_
_entity.id
_entity.type
_entity.pdbx_description
1 polymer ?
#
loop_
_entity_poly.entity_id
_entity_poly.type
_entity_poly.pdbx_seq_one_letter_code
_entity_poly.pdbx_strand_id
1 'polypeptide(L)'
;MLATAVLGLSAATLGLLPWPPPVWSQSSLWLVADVPGALWVFLLVGAVVSIATAVALTWREADLGPRDLLAWAWSALVVLAAAALLWNALYAAALSTIDFGAPIPIFHWLFTFIPAVLAGSLFRHRGRRARWTAALGTGVVTVPLFALSWSLLIPGLSLAGVANTLWATGILGVAPLAVGVAAAGAMGGGAADSARVS
;
A
#
# COMPACT_ATOMS: atom_id res chain seq x y z
N MET A 1 -1.86 -13.04 -1.12
CA MET A 1 -0.40 -13.20 -1.00
C MET A 1 0.28 -13.27 -2.36
N LEU A 2 -0.06 -14.25 -3.21
CA LEU A 2 0.55 -14.34 -4.55
C LEU A 2 0.36 -13.05 -5.39
N ALA A 3 -0.87 -12.52 -5.46
CA ALA A 3 -1.15 -11.28 -6.18
C ALA A 3 -0.30 -10.10 -5.67
N THR A 4 -0.21 -9.94 -4.35
CA THR A 4 0.64 -8.91 -3.72
C THR A 4 2.11 -9.07 -4.09
N ALA A 5 2.63 -10.30 -4.07
CA ALA A 5 4.02 -10.58 -4.41
C ALA A 5 4.30 -10.32 -5.90
N VAL A 6 3.42 -10.77 -6.79
CA VAL A 6 3.53 -10.54 -8.25
C VAL A 6 3.45 -9.06 -8.57
N LEU A 7 2.42 -8.35 -8.08
CA LEU A 7 2.28 -6.92 -8.30
C LEU A 7 3.44 -6.14 -7.68
N GLY A 8 3.89 -6.52 -6.49
CA GLY A 8 5.02 -5.88 -5.80
C GLY A 8 6.34 -6.04 -6.56
N LEU A 9 6.64 -7.26 -7.03
CA LEU A 9 7.84 -7.52 -7.81
C LEU A 9 7.81 -6.80 -9.17
N SER A 10 6.67 -6.84 -9.85
CA SER A 10 6.48 -6.12 -11.11
C SER A 10 6.63 -4.61 -10.92
N ALA A 11 6.01 -4.03 -9.89
CA ALA A 11 6.10 -2.61 -9.57
C ALA A 11 7.54 -2.19 -9.23
N ALA A 12 8.23 -2.97 -8.39
CA ALA A 12 9.65 -2.74 -8.06
C ALA A 12 10.53 -2.75 -9.32
N THR A 13 10.34 -3.76 -10.19
CA THR A 13 11.16 -3.90 -11.40
C THR A 13 10.89 -2.78 -12.40
N LEU A 14 9.62 -2.46 -12.65
CA LEU A 14 9.22 -1.43 -13.58
C LEU A 14 9.59 -0.02 -13.08
N GLY A 15 9.54 0.23 -11.77
CA GLY A 15 9.93 1.53 -11.21
C GLY A 15 11.43 1.81 -11.27
N LEU A 16 12.28 0.78 -11.41
CA LEU A 16 13.73 0.95 -11.59
C LEU A 16 14.14 1.34 -13.02
N LEU A 17 13.20 1.35 -13.97
CA LEU A 17 13.42 1.86 -15.32
C LEU A 17 13.75 3.37 -15.28
N PRO A 18 14.46 3.91 -16.28
CA PRO A 18 14.89 5.31 -16.30
C PRO A 18 13.73 6.26 -16.63
N TRP A 19 12.77 6.38 -15.71
CA TRP A 19 11.67 7.31 -15.82
C TRP A 19 12.17 8.75 -15.68
N PRO A 20 11.63 9.70 -16.46
CA PRO A 20 11.92 11.11 -16.25
C PRO A 20 11.44 11.51 -14.85
N PRO A 21 12.31 12.08 -13.98
CA PRO A 21 11.92 12.44 -12.63
C PRO A 21 11.12 13.75 -12.62
N PRO A 22 10.17 13.92 -11.68
CA PRO A 22 9.57 15.21 -11.41
C PRO A 22 10.54 16.12 -10.67
N VAL A 23 10.22 17.41 -10.59
CA VAL A 23 11.06 18.42 -9.92
C VAL A 23 10.63 18.56 -8.46
N TRP A 24 11.58 18.55 -7.54
CA TRP A 24 11.31 18.88 -6.15
C TRP A 24 11.13 20.39 -5.97
N SER A 25 10.07 20.81 -5.27
CA SER A 25 9.72 22.24 -5.14
C SER A 25 9.26 22.60 -3.74
N GLN A 26 10.04 23.41 -3.02
CA GLN A 26 9.66 23.92 -1.69
C GLN A 26 8.50 24.92 -1.70
N SER A 27 8.27 25.57 -2.85
CA SER A 27 7.23 26.59 -2.99
C SER A 27 5.85 25.99 -3.25
N SER A 28 5.77 24.70 -3.58
CA SER A 28 4.52 23.98 -3.80
C SER A 28 4.06 23.28 -2.53
N LEU A 29 2.76 23.36 -2.22
CA LEU A 29 2.13 22.60 -1.13
C LEU A 29 2.30 21.08 -1.29
N TRP A 30 2.49 20.61 -2.52
CA TRP A 30 2.63 19.19 -2.85
C TRP A 30 4.08 18.71 -2.84
N LEU A 31 5.05 19.63 -2.64
CA LEU A 31 6.51 19.41 -2.69
C LEU A 31 7.06 18.86 -4.01
N VAL A 32 6.20 18.67 -5.01
CA VAL A 32 6.49 18.11 -6.32
C VAL A 32 5.92 19.04 -7.39
N ALA A 33 6.69 19.28 -8.44
CA ALA A 33 6.34 20.07 -9.61
C ALA A 33 6.73 19.33 -10.90
N ASP A 34 6.21 19.80 -12.05
CA ASP A 34 6.58 19.34 -13.39
C ASP A 34 6.55 17.81 -13.58
N VAL A 35 5.49 17.18 -13.08
CA VAL A 35 5.33 15.72 -13.15
C VAL A 35 5.22 15.26 -14.61
N PRO A 36 6.17 14.44 -15.11
CA PRO A 36 6.12 13.96 -16.47
C PRO A 36 4.89 13.08 -16.72
N GLY A 37 4.16 13.35 -17.79
CA GLY A 37 2.90 12.66 -18.09
C GLY A 37 3.04 11.14 -18.17
N ALA A 38 4.15 10.64 -18.72
CA ALA A 38 4.42 9.20 -18.81
C ALA A 38 4.55 8.54 -17.43
N LEU A 39 5.26 9.18 -16.49
CA LEU A 39 5.40 8.70 -15.11
C LEU A 39 4.04 8.71 -14.41
N TRP A 40 3.27 9.79 -14.57
CA TRP A 40 1.94 9.89 -13.97
C TRP A 40 0.99 8.80 -14.48
N VAL A 41 0.95 8.55 -15.79
CA VAL A 41 0.13 7.48 -16.38
C VAL A 41 0.57 6.11 -15.86
N PHE A 42 1.88 5.84 -15.80
CA PHE A 42 2.40 4.59 -15.26
C PHE A 42 1.96 4.35 -13.81
N LEU A 43 2.09 5.37 -12.97
CA LEU A 43 1.64 5.34 -11.57
C LEU A 43 0.14 5.08 -11.43
N LEU A 44 -0.68 5.80 -12.22
CA LEU A 44 -2.13 5.62 -12.23
C LEU A 44 -2.54 4.22 -12.68
N VAL A 45 -1.91 3.68 -13.73
CA VAL A 45 -2.18 2.33 -14.21
C VAL A 45 -1.84 1.31 -13.12
N GLY A 46 -0.68 1.44 -12.48
CA GLY A 46 -0.28 0.57 -11.36
C GLY A 46 -1.27 0.61 -10.19
N ALA A 47 -1.75 1.80 -9.83
CA ALA A 47 -2.76 1.97 -8.80
C ALA A 47 -4.10 1.34 -9.18
N VAL A 48 -4.61 1.60 -10.39
CA VAL A 48 -5.87 1.05 -10.88
C VAL A 48 -5.82 -0.47 -10.91
N VAL A 49 -4.74 -1.07 -11.43
CA VAL A 49 -4.57 -2.53 -11.48
C VAL A 49 -4.55 -3.11 -10.06
N SER A 50 -3.83 -2.47 -9.13
CA SER A 50 -3.74 -2.96 -7.75
C SER A 50 -5.08 -2.86 -7.02
N ILE A 51 -5.81 -1.74 -7.19
CA ILE A 51 -7.14 -1.52 -6.60
C ILE A 51 -8.14 -2.53 -7.18
N ALA A 52 -8.19 -2.67 -8.50
CA ALA A 52 -9.09 -3.62 -9.16
C ALA A 52 -8.83 -5.05 -8.68
N THR A 53 -7.55 -5.44 -8.55
CA THR A 53 -7.16 -6.76 -8.03
C THR A 53 -7.59 -6.92 -6.57
N ALA A 54 -7.36 -5.91 -5.71
CA ALA A 54 -7.77 -5.94 -4.31
C ALA A 54 -9.29 -6.08 -4.16
N VAL A 55 -10.06 -5.28 -4.90
CA VAL A 55 -11.53 -5.30 -4.91
C VAL A 55 -12.01 -6.67 -5.36
N ALA A 56 -11.52 -7.19 -6.48
CA ALA A 56 -11.94 -8.48 -7.03
C ALA A 56 -11.65 -9.64 -6.07
N LEU A 57 -10.48 -9.67 -5.43
CA LEU A 57 -10.13 -10.72 -4.47
C LEU A 57 -10.92 -10.59 -3.16
N THR A 58 -11.10 -9.37 -2.67
CA THR A 58 -11.79 -9.13 -1.38
C THR A 58 -13.29 -9.41 -1.50
N TRP A 59 -13.93 -8.97 -2.59
CA TRP A 59 -15.35 -9.24 -2.82
C TRP A 59 -15.66 -10.73 -2.92
N ARG A 60 -14.80 -11.51 -3.60
CA ARG A 60 -14.96 -12.97 -3.72
C ARG A 60 -14.83 -13.70 -2.39
N GLU A 61 -13.96 -13.24 -1.50
CA GLU A 61 -13.66 -13.93 -0.24
C GLU A 61 -14.49 -13.47 0.97
N ALA A 62 -15.00 -12.23 0.94
CA ALA A 62 -15.74 -11.64 2.04
C ALA A 62 -17.27 -11.62 1.81
N ASP A 63 -17.73 -12.21 0.70
CA ASP A 63 -19.14 -12.28 0.30
C ASP A 63 -19.85 -10.91 0.35
N LEU A 64 -19.13 -9.89 -0.12
CA LEU A 64 -19.57 -8.50 -0.04
C LEU A 64 -20.50 -8.18 -1.20
N GLY A 65 -21.74 -7.82 -0.89
CA GLY A 65 -22.71 -7.36 -1.87
C GLY A 65 -22.36 -5.97 -2.42
N PRO A 66 -22.75 -5.65 -3.67
CA PRO A 66 -22.46 -4.35 -4.30
C PRO A 66 -23.14 -3.14 -3.63
N ARG A 67 -24.12 -3.39 -2.74
CA ARG A 67 -24.84 -2.37 -1.97
C ARG A 67 -24.37 -2.26 -0.51
N ASP A 68 -23.33 -2.99 -0.12
CA ASP A 68 -22.85 -2.98 1.26
C ASP A 68 -22.04 -1.71 1.56
N LEU A 69 -22.55 -0.89 2.49
CA LEU A 69 -21.88 0.34 2.93
C LEU A 69 -20.46 0.07 3.46
N LEU A 70 -20.22 -1.09 4.08
CA LEU A 70 -18.89 -1.46 4.56
C LEU A 70 -17.92 -1.74 3.41
N ALA A 71 -18.40 -2.32 2.31
CA ALA A 71 -17.60 -2.52 1.11
C ALA A 71 -17.22 -1.18 0.46
N TRP A 72 -18.15 -0.22 0.46
CA TRP A 72 -17.88 1.15 -0.02
C TRP A 72 -16.90 1.90 0.88
N ALA A 73 -17.07 1.82 2.21
CA ALA A 73 -16.14 2.42 3.17
C ALA A 73 -14.73 1.84 3.05
N TRP A 74 -14.61 0.52 2.89
CA TRP A 74 -13.34 -0.16 2.64
C TRP A 74 -12.72 0.26 1.31
N SER A 75 -13.53 0.35 0.24
CA SER A 75 -13.05 0.80 -1.07
C SER A 75 -12.54 2.25 -1.02
N ALA A 76 -13.25 3.13 -0.30
CA ALA A 76 -12.82 4.51 -0.09
C ALA A 76 -11.49 4.57 0.67
N LEU A 77 -11.32 3.77 1.72
CA LEU A 77 -10.06 3.65 2.45
C LEU A 77 -8.91 3.19 1.55
N VAL A 78 -9.15 2.19 0.69
CA VAL A 78 -8.16 1.68 -0.26
C VAL A 78 -7.77 2.74 -1.30
N VAL A 79 -8.74 3.50 -1.81
CA VAL A 79 -8.49 4.62 -2.75
C VAL A 79 -7.68 5.73 -2.08
N LEU A 80 -8.01 6.09 -0.83
CA LEU A 80 -7.25 7.08 -0.06
C LEU A 80 -5.81 6.62 0.19
N ALA A 81 -5.61 5.36 0.56
CA ALA A 81 -4.28 4.78 0.74
C ALA A 81 -3.48 4.77 -0.57
N ALA A 82 -4.12 4.44 -1.69
CA ALA A 82 -3.50 4.50 -3.01
C ALA A 82 -3.10 5.93 -3.38
N ALA A 83 -3.98 6.93 -3.17
CA ALA A 83 -3.67 8.33 -3.43
C ALA A 83 -2.47 8.83 -2.60
N ALA A 84 -2.43 8.47 -1.31
CA ALA A 84 -1.30 8.79 -0.43
C ALA A 84 0.01 8.17 -0.92
N LEU A 85 -0.04 6.92 -1.41
CA LEU A 85 1.12 6.23 -1.98
C LEU A 85 1.53 6.74 -3.36
N LEU A 86 0.59 7.19 -4.19
CA LEU A 86 0.91 7.86 -5.46
C LEU A 86 1.65 9.17 -5.22
N TRP A 87 1.18 9.96 -4.24
CA TRP A 87 1.90 11.15 -3.81
C TRP A 87 3.29 10.80 -3.27
N ASN A 88 3.39 9.78 -2.41
CA ASN A 88 4.68 9.30 -1.89
C ASN A 88 5.64 8.85 -3.01
N ALA A 89 5.14 8.18 -4.05
CA ALA A 89 5.94 7.74 -5.19
C ALA A 89 6.47 8.92 -6.02
N LEU A 90 5.62 9.93 -6.27
CA LEU A 90 6.04 11.16 -6.93
C LEU A 90 7.05 11.95 -6.09
N TYR A 91 6.81 12.05 -4.80
CA TYR A 91 7.72 12.69 -3.86
C TYR A 91 9.07 11.99 -3.83
N ALA A 92 9.08 10.65 -3.75
CA ALA A 92 10.29 9.85 -3.80
C ALA A 92 11.06 10.01 -5.12
N ALA A 93 10.34 10.03 -6.25
CA ALA A 93 10.95 10.28 -7.56
C ALA A 93 11.60 11.67 -7.63
N ALA A 94 10.93 12.71 -7.10
CA ALA A 94 11.51 14.06 -7.03
C ALA A 94 12.75 14.08 -6.13
N LEU A 95 12.67 13.39 -4.99
CA LEU A 95 13.73 13.34 -3.99
C LEU A 95 14.99 12.63 -4.49
N SER A 96 14.86 11.71 -5.46
CA SER A 96 16.01 11.05 -6.11
C SER A 96 16.97 12.02 -6.83
N THR A 97 16.53 13.26 -7.08
CA THR A 97 17.31 14.29 -7.78
C THR A 97 18.14 15.18 -6.86
N ILE A 98 17.98 15.02 -5.54
CA ILE A 98 18.67 15.85 -4.53
C ILE A 98 19.35 14.98 -3.47
N ASP A 99 20.39 15.51 -2.83
CA ASP A 99 20.99 14.87 -1.66
C ASP A 99 20.08 15.07 -0.46
N PHE A 100 19.36 14.03 -0.05
CA PHE A 100 18.52 14.03 1.13
C PHE A 100 19.06 13.07 2.19
N GLY A 101 18.87 13.42 3.47
CA GLY A 101 19.32 12.61 4.60
C GLY A 101 18.61 11.25 4.71
N ALA A 102 18.99 10.46 5.70
CA ALA A 102 18.41 9.12 5.90
C ALA A 102 16.88 9.18 6.05
N PRO A 103 16.12 8.34 5.33
CA PRO A 103 14.66 8.30 5.45
C PRO A 103 14.27 7.84 6.87
N ILE A 104 13.26 8.50 7.46
CA ILE A 104 12.78 8.16 8.80
C ILE A 104 11.84 6.94 8.68
N PRO A 105 12.23 5.74 9.17
CA PRO A 105 11.53 4.49 8.85
C PRO A 105 10.08 4.44 9.35
N ILE A 106 9.80 5.06 10.50
CA ILE A 106 8.51 4.91 11.20
C ILE A 106 7.35 5.61 10.48
N PHE A 107 7.62 6.70 9.75
CA PHE A 107 6.57 7.38 8.98
C PHE A 107 6.12 6.54 7.78
N HIS A 108 7.01 5.74 7.21
CA HIS A 108 6.67 4.86 6.09
C HIS A 108 5.74 3.71 6.50
N TRP A 109 5.78 3.29 7.75
CA TRP A 109 4.86 2.26 8.27
C TRP A 109 3.41 2.71 8.20
N LEU A 110 3.14 4.01 8.27
CA LEU A 110 1.78 4.55 8.23
C LEU A 110 1.06 4.19 6.92
N PHE A 111 1.78 4.07 5.80
CA PHE A 111 1.17 3.74 4.51
C PHE A 111 0.64 2.32 4.38
N THR A 112 1.10 1.39 5.22
CA THR A 112 0.71 -0.03 5.16
C THR A 112 0.00 -0.48 6.42
N PHE A 113 0.46 -0.04 7.59
CA PHE A 113 -0.11 -0.37 8.89
C PHE A 113 -1.50 0.25 9.09
N ILE A 114 -1.64 1.56 8.92
CA ILE A 114 -2.90 2.26 9.21
C ILE A 114 -4.03 1.73 8.32
N PRO A 115 -3.89 1.63 6.98
CA PRO A 115 -4.95 1.07 6.14
C PRO A 115 -5.35 -0.35 6.56
N ALA A 116 -4.38 -1.20 6.92
CA ALA A 116 -4.66 -2.57 7.34
C ALA A 116 -5.44 -2.64 8.65
N VAL A 117 -5.06 -1.84 9.65
CA VAL A 117 -5.77 -1.76 10.93
C VAL A 117 -7.18 -1.21 10.72
N LEU A 118 -7.32 -0.08 10.02
CA LEU A 118 -8.63 0.53 9.77
C LEU A 118 -9.56 -0.40 8.98
N ALA A 119 -9.04 -1.09 7.96
CA ALA A 119 -9.80 -2.09 7.22
C ALA A 119 -10.25 -3.25 8.12
N GLY A 120 -9.38 -3.74 9.00
CA GLY A 120 -9.75 -4.73 10.02
C GLY A 120 -10.84 -4.23 10.97
N SER A 121 -10.76 -2.98 11.42
CA SER A 121 -11.74 -2.37 12.32
C SER A 121 -13.12 -2.22 11.66
N LEU A 122 -13.19 -1.87 10.37
CA LEU A 122 -14.45 -1.77 9.62
C LEU A 122 -15.24 -3.08 9.65
N PHE A 123 -14.54 -4.21 9.65
CA PHE A 123 -15.13 -5.56 9.63
C PHE A 123 -15.22 -6.21 11.01
N ARG A 124 -15.07 -5.45 12.11
CA ARG A 124 -15.01 -6.00 13.48
C ARG A 124 -16.16 -6.95 13.85
N HIS A 125 -17.34 -6.70 13.31
CA HIS A 125 -18.56 -7.46 13.59
C HIS A 125 -18.79 -8.64 12.63
N ARG A 126 -17.94 -8.85 11.63
CA ARG A 126 -18.08 -9.91 10.60
C ARG A 126 -17.16 -11.11 10.80
N GLY A 127 -16.68 -11.30 12.03
CA GLY A 127 -15.81 -12.41 12.40
C GLY A 127 -14.34 -12.21 12.00
N ARG A 128 -13.48 -13.15 12.38
CA ARG A 128 -12.02 -13.04 12.18
C ARG A 128 -11.61 -13.12 10.71
N ARG A 129 -12.25 -13.99 9.93
CA ARG A 129 -11.93 -14.18 8.51
C ARG A 129 -12.15 -12.90 7.70
N ALA A 130 -13.31 -12.25 7.84
CA ALA A 130 -13.62 -11.01 7.12
C ALA A 130 -12.63 -9.87 7.47
N ARG A 131 -12.25 -9.74 8.74
CA ARG A 131 -11.24 -8.77 9.18
C ARG A 131 -9.88 -9.00 8.54
N TRP A 132 -9.44 -10.25 8.50
CA TRP A 132 -8.19 -10.62 7.83
C TRP A 132 -8.26 -10.38 6.33
N THR A 133 -9.33 -10.82 5.67
CA THR A 133 -9.53 -10.58 4.24
C THR A 133 -9.49 -9.09 3.92
N ALA A 134 -10.18 -8.25 4.69
CA ALA A 134 -10.21 -6.80 4.49
C ALA A 134 -8.81 -6.17 4.69
N ALA A 135 -8.11 -6.53 5.77
CA ALA A 135 -6.77 -6.03 6.05
C ALA A 135 -5.76 -6.48 4.99
N LEU A 136 -5.78 -7.77 4.61
CA LEU A 136 -4.94 -8.34 3.56
C LEU A 136 -5.23 -7.73 2.19
N GLY A 137 -6.49 -7.42 1.91
CA GLY A 137 -6.93 -6.74 0.70
C GLY A 137 -6.27 -5.37 0.54
N THR A 138 -6.08 -4.61 1.63
CA THR A 138 -5.33 -3.34 1.57
C THR A 138 -3.88 -3.56 1.15
N GLY A 139 -3.26 -4.66 1.60
CA GLY A 139 -1.89 -5.04 1.24
C GLY A 139 -1.68 -5.29 -0.25
N VAL A 140 -2.71 -5.72 -0.99
CA VAL A 140 -2.67 -5.89 -2.45
C VAL A 140 -2.46 -4.55 -3.17
N VAL A 141 -2.81 -3.43 -2.52
CA VAL A 141 -2.64 -2.08 -3.06
C VAL A 141 -1.42 -1.39 -2.47
N THR A 142 -1.28 -1.46 -1.14
CA THR A 142 -0.28 -0.66 -0.46
C THR A 142 1.13 -1.18 -0.71
N VAL A 143 1.35 -2.50 -0.75
CA VAL A 143 2.69 -3.07 -0.95
C VAL A 143 3.24 -2.78 -2.35
N PRO A 144 2.50 -2.99 -3.47
CA PRO A 144 3.03 -2.68 -4.79
C PRO A 144 3.34 -1.20 -5.00
N LEU A 145 2.45 -0.31 -4.57
CA LEU A 145 2.68 1.14 -4.71
C LEU A 145 3.80 1.65 -3.79
N PHE A 146 3.97 1.02 -2.63
CA PHE A 146 5.09 1.29 -1.74
C PHE A 146 6.42 0.82 -2.34
N ALA A 147 6.46 -0.39 -2.91
CA ALA A 147 7.63 -0.89 -3.63
C ALA A 147 8.02 0.03 -4.79
N LEU A 148 7.02 0.51 -5.53
CA LEU A 148 7.18 1.47 -6.61
C LEU A 148 7.84 2.77 -6.11
N SER A 149 7.38 3.29 -4.96
CA SER A 149 7.97 4.48 -4.35
C SER A 149 9.46 4.32 -4.06
N TRP A 150 9.88 3.17 -3.52
CA TRP A 150 11.30 2.91 -3.25
C TRP A 150 12.13 2.72 -4.52
N SER A 151 11.60 2.04 -5.53
CA SER A 151 12.29 1.90 -6.81
C SER A 151 12.51 3.23 -7.53
N LEU A 152 11.57 4.18 -7.40
CA LEU A 152 11.72 5.52 -7.97
C LEU A 152 12.68 6.41 -7.16
N LEU A 153 12.88 6.12 -5.88
CA LEU A 153 13.83 6.85 -5.03
C LEU A 153 15.29 6.55 -5.38
N ILE A 154 15.56 5.29 -5.72
CA ILE A 154 16.91 4.80 -6.04
C ILE A 154 16.84 4.14 -7.43
N PRO A 155 16.69 4.94 -8.50
CA PRO A 155 16.51 4.43 -9.85
C PRO A 155 17.78 3.73 -10.36
N GLY A 156 17.61 2.76 -11.28
CA GLY A 156 18.71 2.02 -11.88
C GLY A 156 18.50 0.51 -11.80
N LEU A 157 18.12 -0.09 -12.93
CA LEU A 157 17.88 -1.53 -13.03
C LEU A 157 19.20 -2.31 -12.84
N SER A 158 19.41 -2.79 -11.63
CA SER A 158 20.53 -3.62 -11.24
C SER A 158 20.08 -4.64 -10.19
N LEU A 159 20.82 -5.74 -10.04
CA LEU A 159 20.50 -6.74 -9.01
C LEU A 159 20.51 -6.13 -7.60
N ALA A 160 21.47 -5.23 -7.34
CA ALA A 160 21.56 -4.50 -6.08
C ALA A 160 20.36 -3.55 -5.87
N GLY A 161 19.93 -2.82 -6.89
CA GLY A 161 18.75 -1.94 -6.83
C GLY A 161 17.46 -2.72 -6.57
N VAL A 162 17.27 -3.85 -7.24
CA VAL A 162 16.13 -4.75 -7.00
C VAL A 162 16.17 -5.30 -5.57
N ALA A 163 17.33 -5.83 -5.14
CA ALA A 163 17.48 -6.38 -3.79
C ALA A 163 17.22 -5.33 -2.71
N ASN A 164 17.73 -4.11 -2.87
CA ASN A 164 17.51 -3.02 -1.94
C ASN A 164 16.03 -2.59 -1.89
N THR A 165 15.38 -2.48 -3.06
CA THR A 165 13.95 -2.16 -3.14
C THR A 165 13.11 -3.22 -2.45
N LEU A 166 13.38 -4.51 -2.70
CA LEU A 166 12.67 -5.62 -2.07
C LEU A 166 12.91 -5.68 -0.56
N TRP A 167 14.14 -5.43 -0.12
CA TRP A 167 14.49 -5.37 1.29
C TRP A 167 13.75 -4.22 2.00
N ALA A 168 13.79 -3.01 1.44
CA ALA A 168 13.08 -1.85 1.97
C ALA A 168 11.56 -2.07 1.99
N THR A 169 11.00 -2.63 0.92
CA THR A 169 9.58 -3.00 0.85
C THR A 169 9.21 -4.04 1.89
N GLY A 170 10.08 -5.03 2.10
CA GLY A 170 9.89 -6.09 3.10
C GLY A 170 9.79 -5.52 4.52
N ILE A 171 10.77 -4.69 4.91
CA ILE A 171 10.87 -4.17 6.27
C ILE A 171 9.88 -3.03 6.52
N LEU A 172 9.72 -2.11 5.57
CA LEU A 172 8.96 -0.88 5.77
C LEU A 172 7.53 -0.96 5.25
N GLY A 173 7.22 -1.97 4.43
CA GLY A 173 5.90 -2.19 3.86
C GLY A 173 5.24 -3.47 4.37
N VAL A 174 5.89 -4.62 4.14
CA VAL A 174 5.30 -5.94 4.43
C VAL A 174 5.25 -6.23 5.93
N ALA A 175 6.31 -5.94 6.67
CA ALA A 175 6.31 -6.14 8.13
C ALA A 175 5.22 -5.31 8.85
N PRO A 176 5.11 -3.98 8.66
CA PRO A 176 4.02 -3.21 9.25
C PRO A 176 2.63 -3.66 8.79
N LEU A 177 2.46 -4.07 7.52
CA LEU A 177 1.22 -4.70 7.06
C LEU A 177 0.90 -5.96 7.86
N ALA A 178 1.87 -6.86 8.06
CA ALA A 178 1.68 -8.08 8.82
C ALA A 178 1.28 -7.81 10.27
N VAL A 179 1.90 -6.80 10.91
CA VAL A 179 1.50 -6.33 12.25
C VAL A 179 0.08 -5.79 12.23
N GLY A 180 -0.29 -4.98 11.25
CA GLY A 180 -1.64 -4.43 11.10
C GLY A 180 -2.71 -5.52 10.90
N VAL A 181 -2.41 -6.55 10.11
CA VAL A 181 -3.28 -7.71 9.89
C VAL A 181 -3.40 -8.57 11.15
N ALA A 182 -2.32 -8.75 11.91
CA ALA A 182 -2.35 -9.44 13.19
C ALA A 182 -3.23 -8.67 14.20
N ALA A 183 -3.05 -7.34 14.30
CA ALA A 183 -3.90 -6.46 15.12
C ALA A 183 -5.37 -6.53 14.69
N ALA A 184 -5.65 -6.52 13.38
CA ALA A 184 -6.98 -6.75 12.83
C ALA A 184 -7.61 -8.05 13.33
N GLY A 185 -6.84 -9.14 13.35
CA GLY A 185 -7.27 -10.42 13.90
C GLY A 185 -7.61 -10.40 15.39
N ALA A 186 -6.87 -9.62 16.18
CA ALA A 186 -7.03 -9.55 17.64
C ALA A 186 -8.25 -8.73 18.09
N MET A 187 -8.72 -7.74 17.31
CA MET A 187 -9.79 -6.78 17.65
C MET A 187 -11.21 -7.35 17.93
N GLY A 188 -11.40 -8.66 18.07
CA GLY A 188 -12.72 -9.29 18.24
C GLY A 188 -12.76 -10.43 19.25
N GLY A 189 -11.72 -10.59 20.08
CA GLY A 189 -11.60 -11.70 21.04
C GLY A 189 -12.30 -11.48 22.40
N GLY A 190 -12.89 -10.32 22.68
CA GLY A 190 -13.32 -10.00 24.05
C GLY A 190 -14.71 -10.48 24.49
N ALA A 191 -15.61 -10.81 23.56
CA ALA A 191 -17.03 -11.05 23.89
C ALA A 191 -17.55 -12.45 23.57
N ALA A 192 -16.84 -13.24 22.76
CA ALA A 192 -17.29 -14.57 22.33
C ALA A 192 -16.81 -15.71 23.23
N ASP A 193 -15.70 -15.52 23.97
CA ASP A 193 -15.18 -16.53 24.90
C ASP A 193 -15.89 -16.49 26.26
N SER A 194 -16.45 -15.35 26.66
CA SER A 194 -17.22 -15.21 27.91
C SER A 194 -18.58 -15.91 27.87
N ALA A 195 -19.13 -16.13 26.68
CA ALA A 195 -20.43 -16.80 26.48
C ALA A 195 -20.33 -18.33 26.29
N ARG A 196 -19.11 -18.89 26.22
CA ARG A 196 -18.89 -20.35 26.17
C ARG A 196 -18.57 -20.95 27.54
N VAL A 197 -18.48 -20.13 28.58
CA VAL A 197 -18.12 -20.54 29.95
C VAL A 197 -19.30 -20.33 30.93
N SER A 198 -20.46 -19.87 30.45
CA SER A 198 -21.73 -19.75 31.21
C SER A 198 -22.77 -20.71 30.68
#